data_AF-A0A5J4N2Q6-F1
#
_entry.id   AF-A0A5J4N2Q6-F1
#
_cell.length_a   1.000
_cell.length_b   1.000
_cell.length_c   1.000
_cell.angle_alpha   90.00
_cell.angle_beta   90.00
_cell.angle_gamma   90.00
#
_symmetry.space_group_name_H-M   'P 1'
#
loop_
_entity.id
_entity.type
_entity.pdbx_description
1 polymer ?
#
loop_
_entity_poly.entity_id
_entity_poly.type
_entity_poly.pdbx_seq_one_letter_code
_entity_poly.pdbx_strand_id
1 'polypeptide(L)'
;DVNEEWLADKGRFCYDGLSRQRLVVPMIRQTHGKLEDCTWEDALIVVGEKLLSLTDPTRPSIPANQVAGVVGPFADAEAMVALKDLINRFNSELCCTEEAFPPN
;
A
#
# COMPACT_ATOMS: atom_id res chain seq x y z
N ASP A 1 -14.80 27.56 -9.44
CA ASP A 1 -15.15 26.55 -10.45
C ASP A 1 -15.64 25.23 -9.92
N VAL A 2 -14.93 24.53 -9.02
CA VAL A 2 -15.32 23.14 -8.70
C VAL A 2 -16.52 23.03 -7.76
N ASN A 3 -16.57 23.83 -6.69
CA ASN A 3 -17.53 23.62 -5.60
C ASN A 3 -18.08 24.92 -4.98
N GLU A 4 -17.94 26.05 -5.67
CA GLU A 4 -18.49 27.36 -5.27
C GLU A 4 -18.46 27.59 -3.75
N GLU A 5 -19.62 27.57 -3.08
CA GLU A 5 -19.77 27.72 -1.63
C GLU A 5 -20.32 26.46 -0.93
N TRP A 6 -20.52 25.36 -1.67
CA TRP A 6 -21.24 24.18 -1.19
C TRP A 6 -20.35 22.94 -1.09
N LEU A 7 -20.49 22.21 0.02
CA LEU A 7 -19.81 20.94 0.26
C LEU A 7 -20.84 19.88 0.66
N ALA A 8 -20.71 18.69 0.10
CA ALA A 8 -21.56 17.55 0.46
C ALA A 8 -21.39 17.17 1.94
N ASP A 9 -22.46 16.66 2.56
CA ASP A 9 -22.45 16.29 3.99
C ASP A 9 -21.36 15.27 4.33
N LYS A 10 -21.03 14.36 3.41
CA LYS A 10 -19.90 13.43 3.58
C LYS A 10 -18.58 14.18 3.82
N GLY A 11 -18.31 15.25 3.06
CA GLY A 11 -17.12 16.09 3.26
C GLY A 11 -17.23 16.99 4.49
N ARG A 12 -18.44 17.48 4.81
CA ARG A 12 -18.66 18.35 5.98
C ARG A 12 -18.47 17.61 7.31
N PHE A 13 -18.81 16.33 7.37
CA PHE A 13 -18.80 15.55 8.62
C PHE A 13 -17.76 14.42 8.66
N CYS A 14 -16.90 14.25 7.64
CA CYS A 14 -15.87 13.20 7.65
C CYS A 14 -14.79 13.38 8.72
N TYR A 15 -14.62 14.59 9.27
CA TYR A 15 -13.55 14.90 10.22
C TYR A 15 -13.62 14.10 11.54
N ASP A 16 -14.80 13.67 11.98
CA ASP A 16 -14.93 12.78 13.17
C ASP A 16 -14.29 11.42 12.90
N GLY A 17 -14.43 10.90 11.67
CA GLY A 17 -13.83 9.64 11.26
C GLY A 17 -12.30 9.66 11.34
N LEU A 18 -11.68 10.82 11.13
CA LEU A 18 -10.23 10.96 11.26
C LEU A 18 -9.77 10.73 12.71
N SER A 19 -10.59 10.89 13.75
CA SER A 19 -10.11 10.71 15.13
C SER A 19 -10.26 9.27 15.64
N ARG A 20 -10.92 8.39 14.88
CA ARG A 20 -11.28 7.03 15.30
C ARG A 20 -10.52 5.99 14.47
N GLN A 21 -10.17 4.86 15.08
CA GLN A 21 -9.54 3.71 14.40
C GLN A 21 -8.29 4.06 13.57
N ARG A 22 -7.47 5.01 14.05
CA ARG A 22 -6.19 5.32 13.41
C ARG A 22 -5.20 4.18 13.58
N LEU A 23 -4.44 3.91 12.53
CA LEU A 23 -3.19 3.15 12.62
C LEU A 23 -2.13 4.07 13.23
N VAL A 24 -1.84 3.91 14.52
CA VAL A 24 -0.90 4.76 15.27
C VAL A 24 0.47 4.09 15.41
N VAL A 25 0.49 2.76 15.47
CA VAL A 25 1.70 1.95 15.67
C VAL A 25 1.76 0.91 14.55
N PRO A 26 2.94 0.66 13.96
CA PRO A 26 3.08 -0.44 13.01
C PRO A 26 2.87 -1.78 13.72
N MET A 27 2.26 -2.73 13.03
CA MET A 27 1.92 -4.04 13.59
C MET A 27 2.38 -5.15 12.66
N ILE A 28 2.96 -6.23 13.22
CA ILE A 28 3.36 -7.44 12.48
C ILE A 28 2.47 -8.60 12.93
N ARG A 29 2.16 -9.51 11.98
CA ARG A 29 1.44 -10.75 12.29
C ARG A 29 2.41 -11.79 12.85
N GLN A 30 2.21 -12.18 14.11
CA GLN A 30 2.97 -13.25 14.76
C GLN A 30 2.49 -14.65 14.37
N THR A 31 3.22 -15.69 14.77
CA THR A 31 2.91 -17.12 14.53
C THR A 31 1.52 -17.54 15.03
N HIS A 32 1.00 -16.87 16.05
CA HIS A 32 -0.35 -17.09 16.59
C HIS A 32 -1.47 -16.44 15.76
N GLY A 33 -1.13 -15.77 14.65
CA GLY A 33 -2.07 -15.21 13.69
C GLY A 33 -2.65 -13.84 14.06
N LYS A 34 -2.28 -13.27 15.22
CA LYS A 34 -2.69 -11.93 15.66
C LYS A 34 -1.66 -10.87 15.27
N LEU A 35 -2.14 -9.64 15.09
CA LEU A 35 -1.31 -8.45 14.88
C LEU A 35 -0.83 -7.96 16.25
N GLU A 36 0.46 -7.71 16.36
CA GLU A 36 1.08 -7.17 17.57
C GLU A 36 1.92 -5.95 17.20
N ASP A 37 1.94 -4.98 18.11
CA ASP A 37 2.68 -3.72 17.98
C ASP A 37 4.20 -3.98 17.83
N CYS A 38 4.86 -3.23 16.96
CA CYS A 38 6.29 -3.37 16.69
C CYS A 38 6.96 -2.00 16.47
N THR A 39 8.28 -2.01 16.29
CA THR A 39 9.03 -0.81 15.91
C THR A 39 8.98 -0.60 14.39
N TRP A 40 9.29 0.62 13.93
CA TRP A 40 9.35 0.91 12.50
C TRP A 40 10.47 0.11 11.82
N GLU A 41 11.59 -0.07 12.51
CA GLU A 41 12.74 -0.83 12.06
C GLU A 41 12.34 -2.28 11.81
N ASP A 42 11.69 -2.93 12.77
CA ASP A 42 11.23 -4.32 12.64
C ASP A 42 10.24 -4.47 11.49
N ALA A 43 9.27 -3.55 11.38
CA ALA A 43 8.26 -3.57 10.32
C ALA A 43 8.89 -3.49 8.92
N LEU A 44 9.83 -2.56 8.72
CA LEU A 44 10.47 -2.37 7.42
C LEU A 44 11.45 -3.50 7.07
N ILE A 45 12.15 -4.07 8.06
CA ILE A 45 13.01 -5.24 7.85
C ILE A 45 12.17 -6.42 7.38
N VAL A 46 11.06 -6.72 8.07
CA VAL A 46 10.18 -7.83 7.70
C VAL A 46 9.61 -7.66 6.29
N VAL A 47 9.17 -6.45 5.92
CA VAL A 47 8.69 -6.16 4.56
C VAL A 47 9.83 -6.34 3.54
N GLY A 48 11.02 -5.81 3.81
CA GLY A 48 12.18 -5.92 2.95
C GLY A 48 12.62 -7.36 2.72
N GLU A 49 12.71 -8.17 3.78
CA GLU A 49 13.02 -9.60 3.69
C GLU A 49 12.01 -10.35 2.84
N LYS A 50 10.71 -10.04 2.97
CA LYS A 50 9.66 -10.64 2.14
C LYS A 50 9.80 -10.26 0.68
N LEU A 51 10.02 -8.98 0.37
CA LEU A 51 10.20 -8.52 -1.01
C LEU A 51 11.47 -9.13 -1.65
N LEU A 52 12.58 -9.17 -0.91
CA LEU A 52 13.84 -9.75 -1.38
C LEU A 52 13.78 -11.28 -1.49
N SER A 53 12.97 -11.96 -0.68
CA SER A 53 12.78 -13.41 -0.80
C SER A 53 12.11 -13.83 -2.12
N LEU A 54 11.38 -12.92 -2.76
CA LEU A 54 10.79 -13.13 -4.09
C LEU A 54 11.83 -12.97 -5.21
N THR A 55 12.92 -12.24 -4.95
CA THR A 55 14.05 -12.12 -5.86
C THR A 55 15.05 -13.24 -5.58
N ASP A 56 14.88 -14.37 -6.27
CA ASP A 56 15.75 -15.54 -6.15
C ASP A 56 17.22 -15.17 -6.51
N PRO A 57 18.20 -15.32 -5.61
CA PRO A 57 19.61 -14.99 -5.88
C PRO A 57 20.24 -15.90 -6.95
N THR A 58 19.58 -16.99 -7.33
CA THR A 58 20.06 -17.97 -8.32
C THR A 58 19.56 -17.72 -9.74
N ARG A 59 18.60 -16.79 -9.94
CA ARG A 59 18.09 -16.40 -11.26
C ARG A 59 18.45 -14.94 -11.56
N PRO A 60 19.19 -14.66 -12.64
CA PRO A 60 19.56 -13.28 -13.00
C PRO A 60 18.39 -12.41 -13.47
N SER A 61 17.20 -12.99 -13.65
CA SER A 61 15.98 -12.29 -14.06
C SER A 61 14.87 -12.59 -13.06
N ILE A 62 14.36 -11.55 -12.40
CA ILE A 62 13.19 -11.61 -11.54
C ILE A 62 12.02 -12.03 -12.44
N PRO A 63 11.34 -13.17 -12.17
CA PRO A 63 10.16 -13.55 -12.93
C PRO A 63 9.14 -12.41 -12.88
N ALA A 64 8.71 -11.96 -14.06
CA ALA A 64 7.79 -10.84 -14.17
C ALA A 64 6.51 -11.12 -13.36
N ASN A 65 5.95 -10.06 -12.76
CA ASN A 65 4.61 -10.07 -12.16
C ASN A 65 4.43 -10.91 -10.87
N GLN A 66 5.47 -11.04 -10.04
CA GLN A 66 5.32 -11.61 -8.70
C GLN A 66 4.91 -10.62 -7.61
N VAL A 67 5.16 -9.32 -7.83
CA VAL A 67 4.81 -8.25 -6.90
C VAL A 67 3.75 -7.38 -7.55
N ALA A 68 2.67 -7.09 -6.82
CA ALA A 68 1.62 -6.19 -7.27
C ALA A 68 1.39 -5.08 -6.23
N GLY A 69 1.11 -3.88 -6.71
CA GLY A 69 0.71 -2.72 -5.90
C GLY A 69 -0.76 -2.46 -6.05
N VAL A 70 -1.48 -2.40 -4.94
CA VAL A 70 -2.89 -1.98 -4.92
C VAL A 70 -2.95 -0.60 -4.32
N VAL A 71 -3.51 0.35 -5.07
CA VAL A 71 -3.64 1.75 -4.69
C VAL A 71 -5.09 2.03 -4.29
N GLY A 72 -5.26 2.48 -3.05
CA GLY A 72 -6.55 2.93 -2.54
C GLY A 72 -6.95 4.33 -3.04
N PRO A 73 -8.23 4.70 -2.96
CA PRO A 73 -8.77 5.93 -3.55
C PRO A 73 -8.31 7.23 -2.87
N PHE A 74 -7.71 7.14 -1.67
CA PHE A 74 -7.24 8.29 -0.89
C PHE A 74 -5.71 8.46 -0.91
N ALA A 75 -4.99 7.69 -1.74
CA ALA A 75 -3.55 7.86 -1.92
C ALA A 75 -3.24 9.12 -2.76
N ASP A 76 -2.20 9.85 -2.38
CA ASP A 76 -1.66 11.00 -3.09
C ASP A 76 -0.82 10.58 -4.31
N ALA A 77 -0.60 11.53 -5.23
CA ALA A 77 0.12 11.25 -6.49
C ALA A 77 1.58 10.86 -6.24
N GLU A 78 2.20 11.45 -5.23
CA GLU A 78 3.57 11.20 -4.82
C GLU A 78 3.75 9.75 -4.34
N ALA A 79 2.88 9.26 -3.44
CA ALA A 79 2.95 7.87 -3.00
C ALA A 79 2.63 6.88 -4.13
N MET A 80 1.70 7.23 -5.03
CA MET A 80 1.41 6.41 -6.21
C MET A 80 2.63 6.26 -7.12
N VAL A 81 3.36 7.35 -7.38
CA VAL A 81 4.60 7.32 -8.17
C VAL A 81 5.69 6.55 -7.45
N ALA A 82 5.89 6.79 -6.14
CA ALA A 82 6.89 6.07 -5.35
C ALA A 82 6.65 4.55 -5.33
N LEU A 83 5.38 4.14 -5.20
CA LEU A 83 4.99 2.73 -5.27
C LEU A 83 5.22 2.14 -6.66
N LYS A 84 4.85 2.87 -7.73
CA LYS A 84 5.07 2.45 -9.11
C LYS A 84 6.56 2.25 -9.40
N ASP A 85 7.40 3.20 -8.99
CA ASP A 85 8.85 3.11 -9.16
C ASP A 85 9.44 1.93 -8.38
N LEU A 86 8.93 1.65 -7.17
CA LEU A 86 9.34 0.48 -6.39
C LEU A 86 9.00 -0.83 -7.12
N ILE A 87 7.76 -0.97 -7.60
CA ILE A 87 7.30 -2.20 -8.27
C ILE A 87 8.01 -2.42 -9.61
N ASN A 88 8.27 -1.35 -10.35
CA ASN A 88 9.06 -1.40 -11.58
C ASN A 88 10.50 -1.89 -11.32
N ARG A 89 11.11 -1.52 -10.18
CA ARG A 89 12.44 -2.03 -9.79
C ARG A 89 12.43 -3.54 -9.50
N PHE A 90 11.29 -4.09 -9.11
CA PHE A 90 11.07 -5.53 -8.95
C PHE A 90 10.59 -6.20 -10.25
N ASN A 91 10.78 -5.56 -11.41
CA ASN A 91 10.41 -6.09 -12.72
C ASN A 91 8.92 -6.48 -12.83
N SER A 92 8.04 -5.69 -12.23
CA SER A 92 6.59 -5.85 -12.42
C SER A 92 5.95 -4.52 -12.81
N GLU A 93 4.89 -4.60 -13.60
CA GLU A 93 4.06 -3.47 -13.98
C GLU A 93 2.65 -3.56 -13.35
N LEU A 94 2.42 -4.51 -12.44
CA LEU A 94 1.12 -4.76 -11.81
C LEU A 94 0.81 -3.70 -10.74
N CYS A 95 0.36 -2.53 -11.18
CA CYS A 95 -0.22 -1.50 -10.33
C CYS A 95 -1.72 -1.39 -10.64
N CYS A 96 -2.55 -1.70 -9.64
CA CYS A 96 -4.01 -1.71 -9.78
C CYS A 96 -4.64 -0.70 -8.82
N THR A 97 -5.78 -0.12 -9.22
CA THR A 97 -6.63 0.69 -8.33
C THR A 97 -7.87 -0.11 -7.93
N GLU A 98 -8.47 0.22 -6.79
CA GLU A 98 -9.66 -0.49 -6.29
C GLU A 98 -10.87 -0.42 -7.24
N GLU A 99 -10.99 0.64 -8.05
CA GLU A 99 -12.10 0.83 -8.98
C GLU A 99 -11.95 0.07 -10.30
N ALA A 100 -10.73 -0.37 -10.64
CA ALA A 100 -10.44 -1.05 -11.90
C ALA A 100 -9.91 -2.47 -11.64
N PHE A 101 -10.80 -3.39 -11.28
CA PHE A 101 -10.53 -4.81 -11.53
C PHE A 101 -10.81 -5.08 -13.02
N PRO A 102 -9.82 -5.48 -13.83
CA PRO A 102 -10.09 -5.86 -15.21
C PRO A 102 -11.10 -7.03 -15.20
N PRO A 103 -12.18 -6.98 -16.00
CA PRO A 103 -12.97 -8.17 -16.25
C PRO A 103 -12.08 -9.16 -17.00
N ASN A 104 -12.05 -10.40 -16.52
CA ASN A 104 -11.28 -11.54 -17.03
C ASN A 104 -11.05 -11.56 -18.54
#